data_AF-A0AA39L372-F1
#
_entry.id   AF-A0AA39L372-F1
#
_cell.length_a   1.000
_cell.length_b   1.000
_cell.length_c   1.000
_cell.angle_alpha   90.00
_cell.angle_beta   90.00
_cell.angle_gamma   90.00
#
_symmetry.space_group_name_H-M   'P 1'
#
loop_
_entity.id
_entity.type
_entity.pdbx_description
1 polymer ?
#
loop_
_entity_poly.entity_id
_entity_poly.type
_entity_poly.pdbx_seq_one_letter_code
_entity_poly.pdbx_strand_id
1 'polypeptide(L)'
;MADDHDDEYGTAGLMDDPEGYYPPTPPPTQTVFTMKSGHSLTLNLVGSSPTEAHHLWNGAKIISDYFEASPRRVKDKTVLELGAASGLPSLVAGLLGAKKVVMSDYPDVEIVQNMQKNIDLCDEGAPADLRGRIGGGAVDAAGFVWGADVRPILARLPPAHDRFDVLILADLLFRHSEHGALVKTISEAMAEEGVAFVFFTSYRPWMREKDMKFFDVAREAGLLVEKVEEVRLEKPMFEGDPGDLEVQKTANRYTFKNNDYDGEGLREKLDRDGFVKIRASLRSAYIIRLQAITEAVEQRARQGQWPHVRTIGKQFPPWDPADAVDRGVWGVQHLLKPTCPFSEEYADLYFSEGLLRHARALMSCTDDDLVMELFNMLIRPERDFELRWHRDDIPPEATAEEELERLNQPSWHVQYNLSLYHDTSLIVVPGSHKRARTAVERAAGPYDELPDQVRVQMDVGDIVFYNNNILHRGAYDSTKERTTLHGSVGHVNGSKHRARNVLQHGVGDWGMRDRLIKLGSESGDVGYSLHG
;
A
#
# COMPACT_ATOMS: atom_id res chain seq x y z
N MET A 1 0.24 82.53 -26.13
CA MET A 1 -0.72 82.15 -25.07
C MET A 1 -1.55 81.02 -25.65
N ALA A 2 -1.51 79.78 -25.16
CA ALA A 2 -0.88 79.21 -23.98
C ALA A 2 -0.41 77.78 -24.32
N ASP A 3 0.64 77.34 -23.63
CA ASP A 3 1.08 75.95 -23.49
C ASP A 3 -0.02 75.12 -22.83
N ASP A 4 -0.14 73.85 -23.22
CA ASP A 4 -0.67 72.80 -22.36
C ASP A 4 0.33 71.64 -22.38
N HIS A 5 0.96 71.43 -21.22
CA HIS A 5 1.93 70.40 -20.92
C HIS A 5 1.16 69.25 -20.25
N ASP A 6 1.04 68.10 -20.92
CA ASP A 6 0.61 66.86 -20.28
C ASP A 6 1.79 66.29 -19.48
N ASP A 7 1.70 66.37 -18.15
CA ASP A 7 2.63 65.72 -17.23
C ASP A 7 2.31 64.22 -17.15
N GLU A 8 3.12 63.43 -17.85
CA GLU A 8 3.16 61.97 -17.78
C GLU A 8 3.83 61.54 -16.47
N TYR A 9 3.05 61.33 -15.41
CA TYR A 9 3.55 60.72 -14.16
C TYR A 9 3.83 59.23 -14.37
N GLY A 10 5.02 58.92 -14.86
CA GLY A 10 5.54 57.55 -14.94
C GLY A 10 5.69 56.92 -13.55
N THR A 11 4.92 55.87 -13.27
CA THR A 11 5.01 55.05 -12.04
C THR A 11 6.15 54.03 -12.07
N ALA A 12 7.16 54.22 -12.93
CA ALA A 12 8.16 53.20 -13.27
C ALA A 12 9.35 53.09 -12.29
N GLY A 13 9.19 53.47 -11.02
CA GLY A 13 10.28 53.36 -10.03
C GLY A 13 9.83 53.36 -8.57
N LEU A 14 8.54 53.18 -8.29
CA LEU A 14 8.00 53.20 -6.92
C LEU A 14 7.91 51.80 -6.27
N MET A 15 8.29 50.74 -6.99
CA MET A 15 8.28 49.35 -6.53
C MET A 15 9.62 48.62 -6.67
N ASP A 16 10.69 49.32 -7.08
CA ASP A 16 12.03 48.72 -7.07
C ASP A 16 12.61 48.83 -5.67
N ASP A 17 12.85 47.68 -5.05
CA ASP A 17 13.60 47.63 -3.80
C ASP A 17 14.99 48.28 -4.02
N PRO A 18 15.44 49.20 -3.14
CA PRO A 18 16.73 49.85 -3.28
C PRO A 18 17.89 48.87 -3.46
N GLU A 19 18.92 49.24 -4.22
CA GLU A 19 20.17 48.47 -4.30
C GLU A 19 20.71 48.18 -2.88
N GLY A 20 20.74 46.91 -2.49
CA GLY A 20 21.17 46.47 -1.16
C GLY A 20 20.08 46.37 -0.09
N TYR A 21 18.79 46.49 -0.44
CA TYR A 21 17.67 46.34 0.51
C TYR A 21 17.59 44.93 1.12
N TYR A 22 17.93 43.90 0.34
CA TYR A 22 18.14 42.54 0.84
C TYR A 22 19.64 42.24 0.93
N PRO A 23 20.12 41.60 2.03
CA PRO A 23 21.46 41.06 2.05
C PRO A 23 21.62 40.07 0.87
N PRO A 24 22.77 40.06 0.18
CA PRO A 24 22.98 39.17 -0.95
C PRO A 24 22.87 37.71 -0.48
N THR A 25 22.22 36.87 -1.29
CA THR A 25 22.16 35.44 -1.05
C THR A 25 23.59 34.90 -0.90
N PRO A 26 23.92 34.19 0.19
CA PRO A 26 25.22 33.57 0.35
C PRO A 26 25.57 32.74 -0.89
N PRO A 27 26.84 32.71 -1.31
CA PRO A 27 27.24 31.98 -2.52
C PRO A 27 27.11 30.46 -2.31
N PRO A 28 26.83 29.69 -3.38
CA PRO A 28 26.91 28.22 -3.36
C PRO A 28 28.28 27.74 -2.86
N THR A 29 28.30 26.61 -2.14
CA THR A 29 29.53 26.04 -1.57
C THR A 29 29.76 24.62 -2.08
N GLN A 30 30.97 24.11 -1.85
CA GLN A 30 31.31 22.71 -2.12
C GLN A 30 31.86 22.06 -0.86
N THR A 31 31.53 20.79 -0.69
CA THR A 31 32.07 19.94 0.37
C THR A 31 32.48 18.59 -0.21
N VAL A 32 33.44 17.95 0.43
CA VAL A 32 33.85 16.58 0.08
C VAL A 32 33.40 15.64 1.20
N PHE A 33 32.79 14.52 0.81
CA PHE A 33 32.50 13.41 1.71
C PHE A 33 33.34 12.21 1.28
N THR A 34 34.11 11.64 2.19
CA THR A 34 34.91 10.43 1.92
C THR A 34 34.24 9.23 2.59
N MET A 35 33.81 8.29 1.76
CA MET A 35 33.30 7.00 2.20
C MET A 35 34.39 6.19 2.92
N LYS A 36 34.02 5.23 3.76
CA LYS A 36 34.95 4.37 4.51
C LYS A 36 35.81 3.49 3.59
N SER A 37 35.33 3.21 2.39
CA SER A 37 36.08 2.59 1.29
C SER A 37 37.20 3.46 0.71
N GLY A 38 37.25 4.75 1.08
CA GLY A 38 38.21 5.74 0.56
C GLY A 38 37.74 6.49 -0.69
N HIS A 39 36.59 6.11 -1.27
CA HIS A 39 36.00 6.84 -2.38
C HIS A 39 35.49 8.21 -1.91
N SER A 40 35.82 9.28 -2.64
CA SER A 40 35.48 10.65 -2.26
C SER A 40 34.45 11.24 -3.22
N LEU A 41 33.40 11.82 -2.66
CA LEU A 41 32.31 12.47 -3.36
C LEU A 41 32.40 13.98 -3.16
N THR A 42 32.50 14.72 -4.26
CA THR A 42 32.39 16.18 -4.26
C THR A 42 30.92 16.56 -4.42
N LEU A 43 30.41 17.34 -3.47
CA LEU A 43 29.01 17.74 -3.39
C LEU A 43 28.90 19.25 -3.49
N ASN A 44 28.12 19.74 -4.44
CA ASN A 44 27.69 21.14 -4.49
C ASN A 44 26.49 21.34 -3.57
N LEU A 45 26.48 22.48 -2.87
CA LEU A 45 25.40 22.95 -2.01
C LEU A 45 24.91 24.29 -2.55
N VAL A 46 23.59 24.48 -2.58
CA VAL A 46 23.00 25.78 -2.92
C VAL A 46 23.39 26.83 -1.88
N GLY A 47 23.39 28.11 -2.28
CA GLY A 47 23.89 29.19 -1.44
C GLY A 47 23.01 29.51 -0.24
N SER A 48 21.70 29.54 -0.44
CA SER A 48 20.69 29.61 0.60
C SER A 48 19.46 28.86 0.14
N SER A 49 18.69 28.32 1.09
CA SER A 49 17.43 27.69 0.78
C SER A 49 16.47 27.75 1.97
N PRO A 50 15.22 28.21 1.79
CA PRO A 50 14.17 28.13 2.81
C PRO A 50 13.81 26.69 3.21
N THR A 51 14.21 25.71 2.40
CA THR A 51 14.05 24.27 2.68
C THR A 51 15.31 23.65 3.29
N GLU A 52 16.27 24.47 3.72
CA GLU A 52 17.48 24.04 4.42
C GLU A 52 18.45 23.20 3.55
N ALA A 53 18.33 23.29 2.22
CA ALA A 53 19.13 22.52 1.25
C ALA A 53 20.60 23.00 1.11
N HIS A 54 21.00 24.05 1.81
CA HIS A 54 22.34 24.65 1.75
C HIS A 54 23.35 24.01 2.71
N HIS A 55 22.94 22.98 3.45
CA HIS A 55 23.77 22.26 4.40
C HIS A 55 23.90 20.78 4.06
N LEU A 56 25.08 20.20 4.34
CA LEU A 56 25.25 18.75 4.40
C LEU A 56 24.96 18.25 5.82
N TRP A 57 23.70 17.89 6.04
CA TRP A 57 23.14 17.45 7.32
C TRP A 57 23.79 16.18 7.89
N ASN A 58 23.78 16.01 9.22
CA ASN A 58 24.45 14.87 9.86
C ASN A 58 23.74 13.56 9.56
N GLY A 59 22.41 13.56 9.51
CA GLY A 59 21.59 12.43 9.12
C GLY A 59 22.00 11.87 7.76
N ALA A 60 22.31 12.74 6.78
CA ALA A 60 22.77 12.34 5.45
C ALA A 60 24.13 11.62 5.49
N LYS A 61 25.07 12.09 6.33
CA LYS A 61 26.37 11.45 6.52
C LYS A 61 26.22 10.09 7.22
N ILE A 62 25.43 10.05 8.29
CA ILE A 62 25.26 8.85 9.13
C ILE A 62 24.54 7.73 8.36
N ILE A 63 23.49 8.04 7.61
CA ILE A 63 22.80 7.03 6.80
C ILE A 63 23.69 6.49 5.67
N SER A 64 24.55 7.34 5.09
CA SER A 64 25.52 6.93 4.07
C SER A 64 26.52 5.92 4.63
N ASP A 65 27.11 6.23 5.78
CA ASP A 65 27.96 5.31 6.55
C ASP A 65 27.24 4.01 6.90
N TYR A 66 25.94 4.11 7.24
CA TYR A 66 25.11 2.98 7.59
C TYR A 66 24.85 2.06 6.39
N PHE A 67 24.58 2.60 5.20
CA PHE A 67 24.46 1.79 4.00
C PHE A 67 25.78 1.15 3.59
N GLU A 68 26.89 1.87 3.68
CA GLU A 68 28.21 1.33 3.38
C GLU A 68 28.57 0.16 4.31
N ALA A 69 28.21 0.22 5.59
CA ALA A 69 28.42 -0.87 6.54
C ALA A 69 27.64 -2.16 6.19
N SER A 70 26.57 -2.07 5.40
CA SER A 70 25.87 -3.26 4.87
C SER A 70 25.20 -2.94 3.53
N PRO A 71 25.94 -3.06 2.41
CA PRO A 71 25.44 -2.64 1.08
C PRO A 71 24.15 -3.35 0.65
N ARG A 72 23.88 -4.56 1.16
CA ARG A 72 22.64 -5.31 0.93
C ARG A 72 21.36 -4.56 1.26
N ARG A 73 21.44 -3.48 2.06
CA ARG A 73 20.28 -2.63 2.38
C ARG A 73 19.75 -1.90 1.15
N VAL A 74 20.62 -1.58 0.20
CA VAL A 74 20.30 -0.79 -1.00
C VAL A 74 20.67 -1.49 -2.31
N LYS A 75 21.58 -2.46 -2.27
CA LYS A 75 22.02 -3.22 -3.43
C LYS A 75 20.84 -3.93 -4.11
N ASP A 76 20.74 -3.80 -5.43
CA ASP A 76 19.68 -4.34 -6.28
C ASP A 76 18.26 -3.84 -5.94
N LYS A 77 18.14 -2.82 -5.08
CA LYS A 77 16.88 -2.21 -4.64
C LYS A 77 16.54 -0.94 -5.40
N THR A 78 15.27 -0.58 -5.38
CA THR A 78 14.77 0.73 -5.80
C THR A 78 14.72 1.68 -4.61
N VAL A 79 15.29 2.88 -4.75
CA VAL A 79 15.52 3.82 -3.65
C VAL A 79 14.91 5.19 -3.97
N LEU A 80 14.19 5.77 -3.01
CA LEU A 80 13.69 7.14 -3.04
C LEU A 80 14.26 7.93 -1.86
N GLU A 81 14.90 9.06 -2.13
CA GLU A 81 15.28 10.02 -1.09
C GLU A 81 14.34 11.23 -1.12
N LEU A 82 13.78 11.57 0.04
CA LEU A 82 12.97 12.77 0.23
C LEU A 82 13.84 13.87 0.85
N GLY A 83 13.74 15.09 0.34
CA GLY A 83 14.54 16.22 0.84
C GLY A 83 16.04 15.99 0.69
N ALA A 84 16.46 15.60 -0.52
CA ALA A 84 17.82 15.13 -0.78
C ALA A 84 18.89 16.23 -0.72
N ALA A 85 18.54 17.48 -1.02
CA ALA A 85 19.45 18.64 -1.09
C ALA A 85 20.69 18.38 -1.97
N SER A 86 21.81 17.96 -1.36
CA SER A 86 23.02 17.59 -2.09
C SER A 86 22.97 16.17 -2.68
N GLY A 87 22.08 15.32 -2.16
CA GLY A 87 21.86 13.95 -2.61
C GLY A 87 22.88 12.93 -2.13
N LEU A 88 23.64 13.21 -1.06
CA LEU A 88 24.70 12.32 -0.59
C LEU A 88 24.21 10.86 -0.36
N PRO A 89 23.13 10.60 0.40
CA PRO A 89 22.61 9.25 0.61
C PRO A 89 22.25 8.52 -0.68
N SER A 90 21.61 9.21 -1.63
CA SER A 90 21.26 8.67 -2.94
C SER A 90 22.48 8.31 -3.78
N LEU A 91 23.50 9.17 -3.82
CA LEU A 91 24.74 8.88 -4.56
C LEU A 91 25.47 7.67 -3.96
N VAL A 92 25.56 7.61 -2.62
CA VAL A 92 26.13 6.46 -1.91
C VAL A 92 25.31 5.19 -2.18
N ALA A 93 23.98 5.26 -2.15
CA ALA A 93 23.14 4.12 -2.51
C ALA A 93 23.40 3.64 -3.95
N GLY A 94 23.54 4.56 -4.90
CA GLY A 94 23.95 4.26 -6.28
C GLY A 94 25.29 3.54 -6.34
N LEU A 95 26.33 4.08 -5.70
CA LEU A 95 27.67 3.48 -5.66
C LEU A 95 27.69 2.08 -5.02
N LEU A 96 26.80 1.83 -4.07
CA LEU A 96 26.63 0.53 -3.40
C LEU A 96 25.79 -0.48 -4.21
N GLY A 97 25.39 -0.12 -5.44
CA GLY A 97 24.74 -1.01 -6.40
C GLY A 97 23.21 -0.99 -6.32
N ALA A 98 22.61 0.13 -5.89
CA ALA A 98 21.17 0.31 -6.05
C ALA A 98 20.76 0.21 -7.52
N LYS A 99 19.63 -0.44 -7.79
CA LYS A 99 19.14 -0.70 -9.15
C LYS A 99 18.58 0.57 -9.80
N LYS A 100 17.85 1.35 -9.01
CA LYS A 100 17.30 2.65 -9.39
C LYS A 100 17.28 3.54 -8.17
N VAL A 101 17.73 4.78 -8.31
CA VAL A 101 17.64 5.80 -7.28
C VAL A 101 16.89 7.01 -7.84
N VAL A 102 15.97 7.55 -7.06
CA VAL A 102 15.35 8.85 -7.32
C VAL A 102 15.67 9.73 -6.12
N MET A 103 16.54 10.73 -6.32
CA MET A 103 16.77 11.77 -5.33
C MET A 103 15.77 12.90 -5.57
N SER A 104 15.00 13.25 -4.55
CA SER A 104 13.93 14.23 -4.68
C SER A 104 14.00 15.32 -3.62
N ASP A 105 13.62 16.52 -4.03
CA ASP A 105 13.51 17.70 -3.16
C ASP A 105 12.40 18.61 -3.67
N TYR A 106 12.12 19.71 -2.97
CA TYR A 106 11.16 20.72 -3.39
C TYR A 106 11.42 21.15 -4.86
N PRO A 107 10.38 21.35 -5.69
CA PRO A 107 10.51 21.64 -7.12
C PRO A 107 11.00 23.08 -7.41
N ASP A 108 12.06 23.48 -6.72
CA ASP A 108 12.85 24.66 -7.01
C ASP A 108 13.91 24.34 -8.08
N VAL A 109 14.06 25.23 -9.05
CA VAL A 109 14.93 25.00 -10.20
C VAL A 109 16.39 24.89 -9.78
N GLU A 110 16.85 25.70 -8.83
CA GLU A 110 18.24 25.70 -8.38
C GLU A 110 18.56 24.42 -7.61
N ILE A 111 17.66 23.97 -6.73
CA ILE A 111 17.84 22.73 -5.96
C ILE A 111 17.88 21.51 -6.89
N VAL A 112 16.93 21.41 -7.83
CA VAL A 112 16.87 20.26 -8.74
C VAL A 112 18.05 20.23 -9.70
N GLN A 113 18.49 21.39 -10.22
CA GLN A 113 19.70 21.48 -11.04
C GLN A 113 20.96 21.14 -10.24
N ASN A 114 21.03 21.55 -8.97
CA ASN A 114 22.16 21.22 -8.11
C ASN A 114 22.24 19.71 -7.82
N MET A 115 21.11 19.05 -7.59
CA MET A 115 21.03 17.58 -7.50
C MET A 115 21.56 16.92 -8.78
N GLN A 116 21.09 17.36 -9.95
CA GLN A 116 21.57 16.82 -11.23
C GLN A 116 23.08 17.02 -11.41
N LYS A 117 23.61 18.21 -11.07
CA LYS A 117 25.04 18.50 -11.10
C LYS A 117 25.85 17.54 -10.22
N ASN A 118 25.33 17.17 -9.05
CA ASN A 118 26.00 16.22 -8.16
C ASN A 118 25.96 14.78 -8.70
N ILE A 119 24.90 14.39 -9.42
CA ILE A 119 24.84 13.11 -10.15
C ILE A 119 25.93 13.09 -11.24
N ASP A 120 26.00 14.15 -12.06
CA ASP A 120 26.95 14.26 -13.17
C ASP A 120 28.41 14.29 -12.71
N LEU A 121 28.69 14.87 -11.54
CA LEU A 121 30.02 14.84 -10.94
C LEU A 121 30.37 13.46 -10.36
N CYS A 122 29.39 12.76 -9.79
CA CYS A 122 29.62 11.42 -9.24
C CYS A 122 29.95 10.38 -10.33
N ASP A 123 29.44 10.57 -11.55
CA ASP A 123 29.74 9.72 -12.70
C ASP A 123 30.83 10.31 -13.62
N GLU A 124 31.53 11.37 -13.19
CA GLU A 124 32.63 11.98 -13.93
C GLU A 124 33.70 10.95 -14.29
N GLY A 125 33.91 10.75 -15.60
CA GLY A 125 34.82 9.74 -16.14
C GLY A 125 34.15 8.46 -16.63
N ALA A 126 32.83 8.29 -16.42
CA ALA A 126 32.07 7.20 -17.03
C ALA A 126 31.96 7.37 -18.56
N PRO A 127 31.93 6.26 -19.32
CA PRO A 127 31.59 6.28 -20.74
C PRO A 127 30.26 7.01 -21.02
N ALA A 128 30.16 7.68 -22.17
CA ALA A 128 29.01 8.52 -22.51
C ALA A 128 27.67 7.75 -22.49
N ASP A 129 27.68 6.48 -22.87
CA ASP A 129 26.55 5.55 -22.86
C ASP A 129 26.13 5.09 -21.46
N LEU A 130 26.96 5.35 -20.45
CA LEU A 130 26.72 5.03 -19.04
C LEU A 130 26.48 6.26 -18.16
N ARG A 131 26.39 7.47 -18.75
CA ARG A 131 26.03 8.68 -18.00
C ARG A 131 24.66 8.56 -17.36
N GLY A 132 24.50 9.14 -16.18
CA GLY A 132 23.34 8.98 -15.30
C GLY A 132 23.27 7.60 -14.62
N ARG A 133 24.32 6.77 -14.73
CA ARG A 133 24.39 5.46 -14.06
C ARG A 133 25.53 5.41 -13.06
N ILE A 134 25.18 5.24 -11.79
CA ILE A 134 26.12 5.13 -10.68
C ILE A 134 26.03 3.71 -10.12
N GLY A 135 27.17 3.02 -10.01
CA GLY A 135 27.23 1.62 -9.56
C GLY A 135 26.43 0.63 -10.42
N GLY A 136 26.14 0.98 -11.68
CA GLY A 136 25.38 0.16 -12.63
C GLY A 136 23.86 0.41 -12.64
N GLY A 137 23.33 1.19 -11.70
CA GLY A 137 21.92 1.60 -11.64
C GLY A 137 21.70 3.04 -12.08
N ALA A 138 20.48 3.37 -12.52
CA ALA A 138 20.14 4.73 -12.92
C ALA A 138 19.87 5.62 -11.69
N VAL A 139 20.28 6.88 -11.72
CA VAL A 139 20.02 7.88 -10.67
C VAL A 139 19.39 9.11 -11.30
N ASP A 140 18.19 9.50 -10.84
CA ASP A 140 17.49 10.68 -11.33
C ASP A 140 17.33 11.73 -10.24
N ALA A 141 17.45 13.01 -10.61
CA ALA A 141 16.96 14.13 -9.82
C ALA A 141 15.49 14.45 -10.17
N ALA A 142 14.67 14.71 -9.16
CA ALA A 142 13.26 15.07 -9.35
C ALA A 142 12.77 16.12 -8.36
N GLY A 143 11.99 17.09 -8.85
CA GLY A 143 11.17 17.94 -7.98
C GLY A 143 9.96 17.16 -7.45
N PHE A 144 9.72 17.22 -6.14
CA PHE A 144 8.62 16.56 -5.47
C PHE A 144 8.21 17.33 -4.20
N VAL A 145 6.91 17.60 -4.07
CA VAL A 145 6.33 18.19 -2.85
C VAL A 145 5.82 17.06 -1.96
N TRP A 146 6.21 17.04 -0.69
CA TRP A 146 5.74 16.03 0.25
C TRP A 146 4.21 16.02 0.34
N GLY A 147 3.60 14.84 0.45
CA GLY A 147 2.15 14.65 0.44
C GLY A 147 1.47 14.80 -0.93
N ALA A 148 2.15 15.28 -1.96
CA ALA A 148 1.62 15.33 -3.31
C ALA A 148 1.39 13.92 -3.89
N ASP A 149 0.73 13.87 -5.05
CA ASP A 149 0.53 12.63 -5.80
C ASP A 149 1.88 11.98 -6.17
N VAL A 150 2.07 10.73 -5.75
CA VAL A 150 3.32 9.98 -5.98
C VAL A 150 3.41 9.38 -7.38
N ARG A 151 2.33 9.35 -8.18
CA ARG A 151 2.35 8.73 -9.52
C ARG A 151 3.50 9.23 -10.41
N PRO A 152 3.84 10.53 -10.48
CA PRO A 152 4.96 11.01 -11.29
C PRO A 152 6.33 10.49 -10.82
N ILE A 153 6.57 10.33 -9.52
CA ILE A 153 7.83 9.78 -9.01
C ILE A 153 7.89 8.26 -9.20
N LEU A 154 6.77 7.56 -9.03
CA LEU A 154 6.66 6.12 -9.27
C LEU A 154 6.86 5.77 -10.76
N ALA A 155 6.44 6.64 -11.68
CA ALA A 155 6.65 6.45 -13.11
C ALA A 155 8.14 6.40 -13.54
N ARG A 156 9.07 6.79 -12.66
CA ARG A 156 10.53 6.67 -12.88
C ARG A 156 11.08 5.28 -12.55
N LEU A 157 10.28 4.42 -11.93
CA LEU A 157 10.68 3.06 -11.60
C LEU A 157 10.80 2.19 -12.86
N PRO A 158 11.68 1.17 -12.85
CA PRO A 158 11.68 0.16 -13.91
C PRO A 158 10.32 -0.56 -13.98
N PRO A 159 9.85 -1.01 -15.16
CA PRO A 159 8.52 -1.61 -15.33
C PRO A 159 8.17 -2.79 -14.40
N ALA A 160 9.17 -3.43 -13.79
CA ALA A 160 8.99 -4.53 -12.85
C ALA A 160 8.70 -4.10 -11.39
N HIS A 161 8.72 -2.80 -11.09
CA HIS A 161 8.55 -2.24 -9.73
C HIS A 161 7.48 -1.15 -9.76
N ASP A 162 6.46 -1.28 -8.90
CA ASP A 162 5.39 -0.28 -8.78
C ASP A 162 5.63 0.71 -7.63
N ARG A 163 6.55 0.38 -6.70
CA ARG A 163 6.91 1.18 -5.52
C ARG A 163 8.38 1.00 -5.13
N PHE A 164 8.89 1.82 -4.23
CA PHE A 164 10.29 1.83 -3.80
C PHE A 164 10.55 0.86 -2.63
N ASP A 165 11.57 0.02 -2.76
CA ASP A 165 12.01 -0.88 -1.69
C ASP A 165 12.60 -0.13 -0.48
N VAL A 166 13.24 1.01 -0.72
CA VAL A 166 13.93 1.80 0.29
C VAL A 166 13.54 3.26 0.18
N LEU A 167 13.11 3.85 1.29
CA LEU A 167 12.92 5.30 1.41
C LEU A 167 13.98 5.87 2.36
N ILE A 168 14.50 7.05 2.03
CA ILE A 168 15.50 7.77 2.82
C ILE A 168 14.91 9.09 3.27
N LEU A 169 14.93 9.32 4.59
CA LEU A 169 14.61 10.59 5.21
C LEU A 169 15.76 10.98 6.15
N ALA A 170 16.52 12.00 5.77
CA ALA A 170 17.66 12.48 6.55
C ALA A 170 17.41 13.91 7.03
N ASP A 171 17.25 14.10 8.35
CA ASP A 171 17.05 15.39 9.02
C ASP A 171 15.82 16.20 8.57
N LEU A 172 14.73 15.54 8.19
CA LEU A 172 13.52 16.19 7.66
C LEU A 172 12.47 16.60 8.71
N LEU A 173 12.68 16.26 9.99
CA LEU A 173 11.61 16.34 11.00
C LEU A 173 11.35 17.75 11.54
N PHE A 174 12.20 18.72 11.20
CA PHE A 174 12.15 20.08 11.75
C PHE A 174 10.90 20.87 11.33
N ARG A 175 10.24 20.48 10.23
CA ARG A 175 9.05 21.14 9.70
C ARG A 175 7.79 20.40 10.14
N HIS A 176 7.37 20.64 11.38
CA HIS A 176 6.27 19.92 12.04
C HIS A 176 4.94 19.96 11.28
N SER A 177 4.66 21.01 10.50
CA SER A 177 3.46 21.09 9.66
C SER A 177 3.40 20.03 8.57
N GLU A 178 4.56 19.53 8.12
CA GLU A 178 4.66 18.59 7.00
C GLU A 178 4.73 17.13 7.45
N HIS A 179 4.66 16.84 8.75
CA HIS A 179 4.75 15.46 9.26
C HIS A 179 3.69 14.55 8.62
N GLY A 180 2.45 15.01 8.52
CA GLY A 180 1.38 14.27 7.85
C GLY A 180 1.63 14.08 6.35
N ALA A 181 2.18 15.08 5.67
CA ALA A 181 2.51 15.03 4.25
C ALA A 181 3.65 14.03 3.97
N LEU A 182 4.70 14.04 4.80
CA LEU A 182 5.79 13.07 4.74
C LEU A 182 5.29 11.63 4.97
N VAL A 183 4.49 11.41 6.01
CA VAL A 183 3.91 10.09 6.30
C VAL A 183 3.03 9.60 5.15
N LYS A 184 2.19 10.47 4.58
CA LYS A 184 1.41 10.15 3.37
C LYS A 184 2.31 9.70 2.22
N THR A 185 3.38 10.44 1.93
CA THR A 185 4.35 10.03 0.90
C THR A 185 4.99 8.69 1.20
N ILE A 186 5.38 8.42 2.46
CA ILE A 186 5.96 7.12 2.85
C ILE A 186 4.97 6.00 2.55
N SER A 187 3.74 6.09 3.04
CA SER A 187 2.71 5.06 2.86
C SER A 187 2.33 4.85 1.39
N GLU A 188 2.38 5.90 0.57
CA GLU A 188 2.04 5.81 -0.85
C GLU A 188 3.23 5.41 -1.74
N ALA A 189 4.48 5.68 -1.37
CA ALA A 189 5.64 5.42 -2.22
C ALA A 189 6.39 4.12 -1.86
N MET A 190 6.25 3.64 -0.62
CA MET A 190 6.97 2.47 -0.11
C MET A 190 6.37 1.16 -0.60
N ALA A 191 7.21 0.26 -1.08
CA ALA A 191 6.83 -1.11 -1.41
C ALA A 191 6.38 -1.86 -0.16
N GLU A 192 5.67 -2.96 -0.38
CA GLU A 192 5.06 -3.76 0.69
C GLU A 192 6.08 -4.25 1.74
N GLU A 193 7.14 -4.90 1.27
CA GLU A 193 8.31 -5.33 2.07
C GLU A 193 9.38 -4.22 2.19
N GLY A 194 8.99 -2.98 1.86
CA GLY A 194 9.87 -1.83 1.85
C GLY A 194 10.22 -1.34 3.25
N VAL A 195 11.30 -0.58 3.35
CA VAL A 195 11.74 0.05 4.60
C VAL A 195 12.03 1.51 4.36
N ALA A 196 11.42 2.39 5.16
CA ALA A 196 11.84 3.79 5.23
C ALA A 196 12.85 3.95 6.37
N PHE A 197 14.04 4.44 6.06
CA PHE A 197 15.05 4.79 7.05
C PHE A 197 14.94 6.27 7.39
N VAL A 198 14.66 6.56 8.66
CA VAL A 198 14.52 7.92 9.18
C VAL A 198 15.68 8.18 10.13
N PHE A 199 16.57 9.08 9.72
CA PHE A 199 17.67 9.57 10.52
C PHE A 199 17.42 11.03 10.85
N PHE A 200 17.50 11.40 12.13
CA PHE A 200 17.39 12.81 12.50
C PHE A 200 18.15 13.16 13.77
N THR A 201 18.61 14.40 13.84
CA THR A 201 19.15 15.06 15.03
C THR A 201 18.21 16.19 15.43
N SER A 202 17.84 16.30 16.70
CA SER A 202 17.08 17.45 17.19
C SER A 202 18.01 18.65 17.40
N TYR A 203 18.31 19.39 16.33
CA TYR A 203 19.14 20.60 16.36
C TYR A 203 18.55 21.73 17.21
N ARG A 204 17.24 21.71 17.44
CA ARG A 204 16.52 22.60 18.37
C ARG A 204 16.00 21.78 19.53
N PRO A 205 16.78 21.55 20.61
CA PRO A 205 16.38 20.65 21.71
C PRO A 205 15.02 20.98 22.33
N TRP A 206 14.64 22.26 22.37
CA TRP A 206 13.34 22.72 22.89
C TRP A 206 12.15 22.36 21.98
N MET A 207 12.40 21.97 20.72
CA MET A 207 11.37 21.48 19.78
C MET A 207 11.33 19.95 19.68
N ARG A 208 12.19 19.24 20.43
CA ARG A 208 12.30 17.77 20.35
C ARG A 208 10.97 17.06 20.52
N GLU A 209 10.14 17.49 21.46
CA GLU A 209 8.82 16.88 21.65
C GLU A 209 7.96 16.97 20.37
N LYS A 210 8.03 18.09 19.65
CA LYS A 210 7.35 18.25 18.37
C LYS A 210 7.99 17.42 17.26
N ASP A 211 9.32 17.28 17.24
CA ASP A 211 10.00 16.37 16.30
C ASP A 211 9.50 14.92 16.52
N MET A 212 9.38 14.50 17.78
CA MET A 212 8.96 13.14 18.15
C MET A 212 7.52 12.81 17.74
N LYS A 213 6.63 13.81 17.61
CA LYS A 213 5.24 13.61 17.14
C LYS A 213 5.17 13.01 15.74
N PHE A 214 6.21 13.16 14.92
CA PHE A 214 6.30 12.50 13.61
C PHE A 214 6.06 10.99 13.71
N PHE A 215 6.63 10.35 14.74
CA PHE A 215 6.52 8.92 14.95
C PHE A 215 5.13 8.49 15.36
N ASP A 216 4.40 9.34 16.07
CA ASP A 216 3.01 9.08 16.45
C ASP A 216 2.10 9.20 15.22
N VAL A 217 2.28 10.25 14.40
CA VAL A 217 1.60 10.39 13.11
C VAL A 217 1.84 9.18 12.21
N ALA A 218 3.07 8.66 12.17
CA ALA A 218 3.39 7.45 11.40
C ALA A 218 2.67 6.20 11.93
N ARG A 219 2.60 6.01 13.25
CA ARG A 219 1.86 4.89 13.87
C ARG A 219 0.36 5.00 13.63
N GLU A 220 -0.20 6.19 13.76
CA GLU A 220 -1.61 6.48 13.47
C GLU A 220 -1.96 6.20 12.01
N ALA A 221 -1.03 6.43 11.09
CA ALA A 221 -1.15 6.08 9.68
C ALA A 221 -0.93 4.57 9.38
N GLY A 222 -0.74 3.74 10.40
CA GLY A 222 -0.60 2.29 10.26
C GLY A 222 0.80 1.83 9.85
N LEU A 223 1.85 2.59 10.15
CA LEU A 223 3.23 2.15 9.98
C LEU A 223 3.78 1.56 11.29
N LEU A 224 4.53 0.46 11.16
CA LEU A 224 5.33 -0.08 12.25
C LEU A 224 6.59 0.79 12.41
N VAL A 225 6.73 1.44 13.55
CA VAL A 225 7.82 2.38 13.84
C VAL A 225 8.76 1.78 14.89
N GLU A 226 9.97 1.42 14.47
CA GLU A 226 11.01 0.85 15.33
C GLU A 226 12.16 1.83 15.52
N LYS A 227 12.53 2.10 16.78
CA LYS A 227 13.77 2.80 17.10
C LYS A 227 14.91 1.79 17.10
N VAL A 228 15.90 1.99 16.25
CA VAL A 228 16.94 0.98 16.05
C VAL A 228 18.23 1.34 16.78
N GLU A 229 18.64 2.60 16.78
CA GLU A 229 19.92 3.03 17.38
C GLU A 229 19.96 4.53 17.64
N GLU A 230 20.84 4.95 18.55
CA GLU A 230 21.29 6.33 18.74
C GLU A 230 22.78 6.42 18.45
N VAL A 231 23.19 7.41 17.66
CA VAL A 231 24.59 7.70 17.34
C VAL A 231 24.97 9.01 18.02
N ARG A 232 26.00 8.97 18.86
CA ARG A 232 26.57 10.17 19.47
C ARG A 232 27.66 10.76 18.59
N LEU A 233 27.49 12.03 18.27
CA LEU A 233 28.46 12.85 17.56
C LEU A 233 29.47 13.44 18.53
N GLU A 234 30.71 13.63 18.06
CA GLU A 234 31.78 14.26 18.86
C GLU A 234 31.44 15.71 19.21
N LYS A 235 30.80 16.43 18.28
CA LYS A 235 30.42 17.84 18.41
C LYS A 235 29.05 18.10 17.77
N PRO A 236 28.31 19.13 18.23
CA PRO A 236 27.08 19.55 17.57
C PRO A 236 27.39 20.07 16.15
N MET A 237 26.36 20.11 15.30
CA MET A 237 26.50 20.63 13.94
C MET A 237 26.74 22.14 13.91
N PHE A 238 26.05 22.87 14.80
CA PHE A 238 26.14 24.33 14.92
C PHE A 238 26.76 24.69 16.26
N GLU A 239 27.85 25.45 16.23
CA GLU A 239 28.54 25.89 17.44
C GLU A 239 27.82 27.08 18.07
N GLY A 240 27.56 27.01 19.39
CA GLY A 240 26.92 28.09 20.14
C GLY A 240 25.39 28.12 20.08
N ASP A 241 24.76 27.16 19.39
CA ASP A 241 23.30 27.03 19.36
C ASP A 241 22.74 26.72 20.76
N PRO A 242 21.61 27.34 21.17
CA PRO A 242 21.09 27.20 22.52
C PRO A 242 20.55 25.79 22.80
N GLY A 243 20.34 25.47 24.08
CA GLY A 243 19.74 24.21 24.52
C GLY A 243 20.74 23.11 24.87
N ASP A 244 20.23 21.89 25.02
CA ASP A 244 21.00 20.75 25.49
C ASP A 244 21.94 20.20 24.40
N LEU A 245 23.24 20.33 24.65
CA LEU A 245 24.31 19.86 23.75
C LEU A 245 24.28 18.34 23.56
N GLU A 246 23.87 17.55 24.55
CA GLU A 246 23.77 16.10 24.39
C GLU A 246 22.65 15.74 23.41
N VAL A 247 21.55 16.50 23.42
CA VAL A 247 20.48 16.33 22.43
C VAL A 247 20.95 16.72 21.03
N GLN A 248 21.65 17.85 20.89
CA GLN A 248 22.19 18.31 19.59
C GLN A 248 23.27 17.37 19.02
N LYS A 249 23.94 16.60 19.88
CA LYS A 249 24.93 15.58 19.48
C LYS A 249 24.34 14.19 19.28
N THR A 250 23.05 14.00 19.51
CA THR A 250 22.42 12.68 19.40
C THR A 250 21.59 12.59 18.13
N ALA A 251 22.12 11.85 17.15
CA ALA A 251 21.37 11.44 15.98
C ALA A 251 20.62 10.14 16.28
N ASN A 252 19.35 10.07 15.89
CA ASN A 252 18.51 8.91 16.11
C ASN A 252 18.23 8.19 14.79
N ARG A 253 18.20 6.85 14.83
CA ARG A 253 17.79 6.00 13.72
C ARG A 253 16.47 5.32 14.03
N TYR A 254 15.52 5.49 13.11
CA TYR A 254 14.27 4.76 13.08
C TYR A 254 14.09 4.04 11.75
N THR A 255 13.31 2.96 11.76
CA THR A 255 12.84 2.30 10.55
C THR A 255 11.31 2.22 10.56
N PHE A 256 10.69 2.59 9.44
CA PHE A 256 9.27 2.41 9.24
C PHE A 256 9.04 1.26 8.26
N LYS A 257 8.06 0.41 8.58
CA LYS A 257 7.59 -0.67 7.72
C LYS A 257 6.07 -0.61 7.68
N ASN A 258 5.47 -1.20 6.65
CA ASN A 258 4.02 -1.34 6.61
C ASN A 258 3.55 -2.29 7.73
N ASN A 259 2.65 -1.84 8.60
CA ASN A 259 2.11 -2.65 9.71
C ASN A 259 1.11 -3.70 9.21
N ASP A 260 0.49 -3.47 8.04
CA ASP A 260 -0.52 -4.37 7.45
C ASP A 260 0.06 -5.71 6.95
N TYR A 261 1.32 -6.02 7.25
CA TYR A 261 1.99 -7.23 6.77
C TYR A 261 2.77 -7.96 7.86
N ASP A 262 2.74 -7.48 9.11
CA ASP A 262 3.02 -8.38 10.22
C ASP A 262 1.79 -9.29 10.40
N GLY A 263 2.02 -10.59 10.50
CA GLY A 263 0.90 -11.54 10.58
C GLY A 263 0.06 -11.34 11.85
N GLU A 264 0.67 -10.76 12.89
CA GLU A 264 0.06 -10.52 14.19
C GLU A 264 -0.94 -9.35 14.14
N GLY A 265 -0.58 -8.20 13.58
CA GLY A 265 -1.44 -7.02 13.47
C GLY A 265 -2.60 -7.21 12.50
N LEU A 266 -2.39 -7.96 11.40
CA LEU A 266 -3.49 -8.37 10.52
C LEU A 266 -4.53 -9.22 11.25
N ARG A 267 -4.07 -10.19 12.04
CA ARG A 267 -4.94 -11.06 12.82
C ARG A 267 -5.68 -10.31 13.91
N GLU A 268 -4.99 -9.42 14.63
CA GLU A 268 -5.62 -8.56 15.65
C GLU A 268 -6.74 -7.70 15.07
N LYS A 269 -6.55 -7.13 13.87
CA LYS A 269 -7.59 -6.38 13.16
C LYS A 269 -8.77 -7.26 12.78
N LEU A 270 -8.52 -8.42 12.17
CA LEU A 270 -9.58 -9.37 11.82
C LEU A 270 -10.34 -9.84 13.07
N ASP A 271 -9.62 -10.12 14.16
CA ASP A 271 -10.21 -10.51 15.43
C ASP A 271 -11.07 -9.39 16.02
N ARG A 272 -10.59 -8.13 16.01
CA ARG A 272 -11.33 -7.00 16.58
C ARG A 272 -12.56 -6.64 15.75
N ASP A 273 -12.38 -6.47 14.45
CA ASP A 273 -13.38 -5.84 13.57
C ASP A 273 -14.20 -6.86 12.79
N GLY A 274 -13.70 -8.08 12.61
CA GLY A 274 -14.31 -9.14 11.81
C GLY A 274 -13.97 -9.04 10.32
N PHE A 275 -13.23 -8.00 9.92
CA PHE A 275 -12.65 -7.84 8.61
C PHE A 275 -11.33 -7.06 8.69
N VAL A 276 -10.49 -7.20 7.69
CA VAL A 276 -9.26 -6.44 7.52
C VAL A 276 -9.02 -6.15 6.05
N LYS A 277 -8.74 -4.88 5.74
CA LYS A 277 -8.39 -4.45 4.40
C LYS A 277 -6.87 -4.41 4.28
N ILE A 278 -6.37 -4.98 3.20
CA ILE A 278 -4.96 -5.03 2.82
C ILE A 278 -4.84 -4.40 1.45
N ARG A 279 -3.91 -3.46 1.28
CA ARG A 279 -3.66 -2.83 0.00
C ARG A 279 -2.80 -3.75 -0.86
N ALA A 280 -3.41 -4.58 -1.72
CA ALA A 280 -2.58 -5.53 -2.45
C ALA A 280 -1.66 -4.82 -3.45
N SER A 281 -0.41 -5.27 -3.45
CA SER A 281 0.68 -4.78 -4.29
C SER A 281 0.66 -5.37 -5.71
N LEU A 282 -0.52 -5.76 -6.21
CA LEU A 282 -0.62 -6.30 -7.56
C LEU A 282 -0.15 -5.24 -8.55
N ARG A 283 0.77 -5.63 -9.43
CA ARG A 283 1.33 -4.73 -10.44
C ARG A 283 0.23 -4.14 -11.29
N SER A 284 0.34 -2.86 -11.65
CA SER A 284 -0.69 -2.17 -12.44
C SER A 284 -0.99 -2.92 -13.76
N ALA A 285 0.06 -3.40 -14.43
CA ALA A 285 -0.06 -4.21 -15.65
C ALA A 285 -0.78 -5.54 -15.43
N TYR A 286 -0.61 -6.16 -14.26
CA TYR A 286 -1.28 -7.40 -13.91
C TYR A 286 -2.76 -7.17 -13.60
N ILE A 287 -3.11 -6.08 -12.92
CA ILE A 287 -4.50 -5.66 -12.71
C ILE A 287 -5.21 -5.46 -14.06
N ILE A 288 -4.58 -4.75 -15.00
CA ILE A 288 -5.14 -4.55 -16.35
C ILE A 288 -5.36 -5.89 -17.07
N ARG A 289 -4.43 -6.85 -16.91
CA ARG A 289 -4.61 -8.20 -17.46
C ARG A 289 -5.78 -8.92 -16.80
N LEU A 290 -5.93 -8.85 -15.47
CA LEU A 290 -7.04 -9.45 -14.73
C LEU A 290 -8.39 -8.85 -15.16
N GLN A 291 -8.47 -7.53 -15.33
CA GLN A 291 -9.67 -6.85 -15.85
C GLN A 291 -10.05 -7.40 -17.23
N ALA A 292 -9.09 -7.50 -18.16
CA ALA A 292 -9.37 -8.00 -19.50
C ALA A 292 -9.85 -9.46 -19.53
N ILE A 293 -9.22 -10.36 -18.74
CA ILE A 293 -9.64 -11.78 -18.73
C ILE A 293 -10.97 -11.98 -18.01
N THR A 294 -11.26 -11.19 -16.97
CA THR A 294 -12.54 -11.27 -16.24
C THR A 294 -13.69 -10.74 -17.08
N GLU A 295 -13.49 -9.66 -17.84
CA GLU A 295 -14.47 -9.14 -18.80
C GLU A 295 -14.83 -10.22 -19.85
N ALA A 296 -13.84 -10.95 -20.37
CA ALA A 296 -14.09 -12.01 -21.34
C ALA A 296 -14.91 -13.17 -20.74
N VAL A 297 -14.66 -13.56 -19.49
CA VAL A 297 -15.44 -14.60 -18.79
C VAL A 297 -16.84 -14.10 -18.46
N GLU A 298 -16.97 -12.84 -18.05
CA GLU A 298 -18.25 -12.18 -17.79
C GLU A 298 -19.16 -12.22 -19.03
N GLN A 299 -18.63 -11.82 -20.20
CA GLN A 299 -19.40 -11.82 -21.45
C GLN A 299 -19.95 -13.21 -21.78
N ARG A 300 -19.17 -14.27 -21.56
CA ARG A 300 -19.64 -15.66 -21.76
C ARG A 300 -20.75 -16.03 -20.77
N ALA A 301 -20.63 -15.62 -19.51
CA ALA A 301 -21.65 -15.84 -18.50
C ALA A 301 -22.97 -15.15 -18.87
N ARG A 302 -22.92 -13.89 -19.29
CA ARG A 302 -24.12 -13.13 -19.73
C ARG A 302 -24.76 -13.72 -20.98
N GLN A 303 -23.98 -14.32 -21.86
CA GLN A 303 -24.47 -15.01 -23.07
C GLN A 303 -25.00 -16.43 -22.81
N GLY A 304 -25.02 -16.89 -21.55
CA GLY A 304 -25.44 -18.25 -21.18
C GLY A 304 -24.47 -19.34 -21.62
N GLN A 305 -23.24 -18.98 -22.01
CA GLN A 305 -22.19 -19.92 -22.44
C GLN A 305 -21.36 -20.46 -21.27
N TRP A 306 -21.66 -20.01 -20.04
CA TRP A 306 -21.06 -20.51 -18.82
C TRP A 306 -22.18 -20.85 -17.82
N PRO A 307 -22.36 -22.12 -17.43
CA PRO A 307 -23.49 -22.54 -16.62
C PRO A 307 -23.32 -22.22 -15.12
N HIS A 308 -22.15 -21.77 -14.70
CA HIS A 308 -21.86 -21.56 -13.29
C HIS A 308 -22.00 -20.08 -12.94
N VAL A 309 -23.24 -19.60 -12.78
CA VAL A 309 -23.57 -18.17 -12.59
C VAL A 309 -24.44 -17.95 -11.36
N ARG A 310 -24.49 -16.70 -10.88
CA ARG A 310 -25.42 -16.20 -9.87
C ARG A 310 -26.34 -15.17 -10.51
N THR A 311 -27.65 -15.40 -10.45
CA THR A 311 -28.66 -14.60 -11.16
C THR A 311 -29.33 -13.57 -10.26
N ILE A 312 -29.67 -12.41 -10.83
CA ILE A 312 -30.25 -11.28 -10.08
C ILE A 312 -31.59 -11.69 -9.47
N GLY A 313 -31.82 -11.24 -8.23
CA GLY A 313 -33.01 -11.58 -7.45
C GLY A 313 -32.88 -12.86 -6.64
N LYS A 314 -31.75 -13.56 -6.73
CA LYS A 314 -31.47 -14.78 -5.95
C LYS A 314 -30.08 -14.75 -5.31
N GLN A 315 -30.05 -14.65 -3.98
CA GLN A 315 -28.81 -14.60 -3.18
C GLN A 315 -28.14 -15.96 -3.01
N PHE A 316 -28.91 -17.04 -2.83
CA PHE A 316 -28.42 -18.38 -2.50
C PHE A 316 -28.77 -19.40 -3.60
N PRO A 317 -27.98 -20.48 -3.77
CA PRO A 317 -28.26 -21.52 -4.76
C PRO A 317 -29.58 -22.27 -4.48
N PRO A 318 -30.07 -23.10 -5.42
CA PRO A 318 -29.52 -23.34 -6.77
C PRO A 318 -29.85 -22.18 -7.73
N TRP A 319 -28.87 -21.71 -8.49
CA TRP A 319 -29.13 -20.74 -9.57
C TRP A 319 -29.40 -21.47 -10.88
N ASP A 320 -30.40 -21.02 -11.63
CA ASP A 320 -30.67 -21.54 -12.97
C ASP A 320 -29.87 -20.75 -14.00
N PRO A 321 -28.99 -21.37 -14.78
CA PRO A 321 -28.25 -20.68 -15.83
C PRO A 321 -29.16 -20.11 -16.93
N ALA A 322 -30.34 -20.69 -17.13
CA ALA A 322 -31.32 -20.19 -18.09
C ALA A 322 -31.87 -18.81 -17.68
N ASP A 323 -31.89 -18.50 -16.37
CA ASP A 323 -32.30 -17.19 -15.85
C ASP A 323 -31.26 -16.09 -16.15
N ALA A 324 -30.03 -16.42 -16.52
CA ALA A 324 -28.95 -15.45 -16.67
C ALA A 324 -29.26 -14.36 -17.70
N VAL A 325 -29.85 -14.75 -18.84
CA VAL A 325 -30.15 -13.84 -19.95
C VAL A 325 -31.34 -12.93 -19.61
N ASP A 326 -32.35 -13.45 -18.92
CA ASP A 326 -33.58 -12.71 -18.60
C ASP A 326 -33.45 -11.85 -17.34
N ARG A 327 -32.88 -12.42 -16.27
CA ARG A 327 -32.80 -11.76 -14.97
C ARG A 327 -31.56 -10.90 -14.83
N GLY A 328 -30.49 -11.27 -15.53
CA GLY A 328 -29.14 -10.72 -15.38
C GLY A 328 -28.27 -11.52 -14.42
N VAL A 329 -26.97 -11.20 -14.42
CA VAL A 329 -25.92 -11.91 -13.67
C VAL A 329 -25.20 -10.95 -12.72
N TRP A 330 -25.03 -11.36 -11.46
CA TRP A 330 -24.26 -10.61 -10.46
C TRP A 330 -23.03 -11.35 -9.93
N GLY A 331 -22.85 -12.62 -10.34
CA GLY A 331 -21.65 -13.38 -10.01
C GLY A 331 -21.41 -14.54 -10.97
N VAL A 332 -20.14 -14.90 -11.12
CA VAL A 332 -19.67 -16.03 -11.93
C VAL A 332 -18.83 -16.93 -11.07
N GLN A 333 -19.04 -18.24 -11.20
CA GLN A 333 -18.49 -19.24 -10.31
C GLN A 333 -17.56 -20.21 -11.02
N HIS A 334 -16.77 -20.95 -10.23
CA HIS A 334 -15.86 -22.00 -10.70
C HIS A 334 -14.77 -21.50 -11.67
N LEU A 335 -14.13 -20.37 -11.35
CA LEU A 335 -13.10 -19.77 -12.20
C LEU A 335 -11.86 -20.66 -12.39
N LEU A 336 -11.58 -21.53 -11.42
CA LEU A 336 -10.46 -22.47 -11.49
C LEU A 336 -10.75 -23.70 -12.35
N LYS A 337 -12.02 -23.94 -12.72
CA LYS A 337 -12.39 -25.12 -13.51
C LYS A 337 -11.61 -25.12 -14.84
N PRO A 338 -10.97 -26.23 -15.27
CA PRO A 338 -10.14 -26.23 -16.48
C PRO A 338 -10.85 -25.84 -17.77
N THR A 339 -12.18 -25.96 -17.80
CA THR A 339 -13.02 -25.52 -18.92
C THR A 339 -13.35 -24.02 -18.89
N CYS A 340 -13.05 -23.32 -17.79
CA CYS A 340 -13.17 -21.87 -17.71
C CYS A 340 -12.04 -21.24 -18.52
N PRO A 341 -12.31 -20.28 -19.41
CA PRO A 341 -11.25 -19.52 -20.05
C PRO A 341 -10.33 -18.88 -19.01
N PHE A 342 -9.02 -18.90 -19.27
CA PHE A 342 -7.99 -18.31 -18.41
C PHE A 342 -7.91 -18.93 -17.00
N SER A 343 -8.37 -20.17 -16.82
CA SER A 343 -8.32 -20.88 -15.53
C SER A 343 -6.90 -20.98 -14.96
N GLU A 344 -5.88 -21.05 -15.81
CA GLU A 344 -4.47 -21.05 -15.38
C GLU A 344 -4.07 -19.72 -14.74
N GLU A 345 -4.43 -18.58 -15.35
CA GLU A 345 -4.14 -17.27 -14.76
C GLU A 345 -4.92 -17.02 -13.45
N TYR A 346 -6.15 -17.52 -13.34
CA TYR A 346 -6.90 -17.50 -12.07
C TYR A 346 -6.24 -18.38 -11.01
N ALA A 347 -5.71 -19.55 -11.40
CA ALA A 347 -4.95 -20.40 -10.50
C ALA A 347 -3.66 -19.71 -10.05
N ASP A 348 -2.90 -19.12 -10.98
CA ASP A 348 -1.67 -18.38 -10.65
C ASP A 348 -1.92 -17.26 -9.64
N LEU A 349 -3.05 -16.54 -9.76
CA LEU A 349 -3.47 -15.54 -8.77
C LEU A 349 -3.84 -16.17 -7.42
N TYR A 350 -4.72 -17.18 -7.43
CA TYR A 350 -5.19 -17.83 -6.22
C TYR A 350 -4.04 -18.44 -5.41
N PHE A 351 -3.05 -19.04 -6.09
CA PHE A 351 -1.84 -19.61 -5.48
C PHE A 351 -0.67 -18.65 -5.37
N SER A 352 -0.87 -17.36 -5.66
CA SER A 352 0.22 -16.38 -5.57
C SER A 352 0.64 -16.17 -4.12
N GLU A 353 1.95 -15.99 -3.89
CA GLU A 353 2.45 -15.64 -2.56
C GLU A 353 1.89 -14.32 -2.05
N GLY A 354 1.56 -13.39 -2.97
CA GLY A 354 0.90 -12.14 -2.64
C GLY A 354 -0.48 -12.31 -2.00
N LEU A 355 -1.16 -13.43 -2.24
CA LEU A 355 -2.45 -13.75 -1.62
C LEU A 355 -2.29 -14.71 -0.45
N LEU A 356 -1.61 -15.84 -0.67
CA LEU A 356 -1.51 -16.92 0.31
C LEU A 356 -0.75 -16.52 1.58
N ARG A 357 0.22 -15.59 1.50
CA ARG A 357 0.90 -15.11 2.72
C ARG A 357 -0.06 -14.47 3.73
N HIS A 358 -1.06 -13.74 3.23
CA HIS A 358 -2.05 -13.08 4.07
C HIS A 358 -3.01 -14.11 4.66
N ALA A 359 -3.43 -15.10 3.86
CA ALA A 359 -4.23 -16.21 4.34
C ALA A 359 -3.52 -16.98 5.48
N ARG A 360 -2.23 -17.29 5.30
CA ARG A 360 -1.38 -17.92 6.34
C ARG A 360 -1.25 -17.08 7.59
N ALA A 361 -0.98 -15.79 7.43
CA ALA A 361 -0.88 -14.84 8.54
C ALA A 361 -2.18 -14.81 9.37
N LEU A 362 -3.31 -14.61 8.70
CA LEU A 362 -4.62 -14.50 9.34
C LEU A 362 -5.05 -15.80 10.05
N MET A 363 -4.79 -16.95 9.43
CA MET A 363 -5.09 -18.27 10.04
C MET A 363 -3.99 -18.77 10.97
N SER A 364 -2.86 -18.06 11.07
CA SER A 364 -1.67 -18.44 11.85
C SER A 364 -1.18 -19.86 11.52
N CYS A 365 -1.04 -20.16 10.23
CA CYS A 365 -0.71 -21.49 9.73
C CYS A 365 0.41 -21.47 8.68
N THR A 366 0.82 -22.64 8.20
CA THR A 366 1.84 -22.83 7.16
C THR A 366 1.22 -23.27 5.84
N ASP A 367 2.03 -23.35 4.78
CA ASP A 367 1.57 -23.84 3.46
C ASP A 367 1.00 -25.26 3.52
N ASP A 368 1.57 -26.13 4.37
CA ASP A 368 1.11 -27.51 4.52
C ASP A 368 -0.26 -27.60 5.22
N ASP A 369 -0.70 -26.53 5.87
CA ASP A 369 -2.00 -26.46 6.54
C ASP A 369 -3.12 -25.91 5.66
N LEU A 370 -2.78 -25.24 4.55
CA LEU A 370 -3.76 -24.60 3.68
C LEU A 370 -4.58 -25.64 2.91
N VAL A 371 -5.79 -25.26 2.52
CA VAL A 371 -6.68 -26.05 1.68
C VAL A 371 -7.32 -25.12 0.66
N MET A 372 -7.40 -25.56 -0.60
CA MET A 372 -8.12 -24.82 -1.62
C MET A 372 -9.62 -24.96 -1.39
N GLU A 373 -10.35 -23.84 -1.42
CA GLU A 373 -11.81 -23.86 -1.31
C GLU A 373 -12.44 -23.31 -2.59
N LEU A 374 -12.89 -22.06 -2.59
CA LEU A 374 -13.62 -21.47 -3.73
C LEU A 374 -12.85 -20.31 -4.34
N PHE A 375 -13.07 -20.13 -5.66
CA PHE A 375 -12.70 -18.92 -6.36
C PHE A 375 -13.72 -18.57 -7.44
N ASN A 376 -14.32 -17.39 -7.28
CA ASN A 376 -15.45 -16.85 -8.03
C ASN A 376 -15.16 -15.38 -8.37
N MET A 377 -16.05 -14.75 -9.14
CA MET A 377 -16.09 -13.29 -9.28
C MET A 377 -17.49 -12.76 -9.08
N LEU A 378 -17.57 -11.55 -8.53
CA LEU A 378 -18.78 -10.76 -8.39
C LEU A 378 -18.68 -9.59 -9.37
N ILE A 379 -19.71 -9.37 -10.17
CA ILE A 379 -19.68 -8.42 -11.30
C ILE A 379 -20.77 -7.36 -11.15
N ARG A 380 -20.66 -6.27 -11.93
CA ARG A 380 -21.70 -5.24 -12.04
C ARG A 380 -23.02 -5.87 -12.55
N PRO A 381 -24.13 -5.77 -11.83
CA PRO A 381 -25.41 -6.27 -12.33
C PRO A 381 -26.01 -5.34 -13.40
N GLU A 382 -26.90 -5.86 -14.24
CA GLU A 382 -27.64 -5.08 -15.25
C GLU A 382 -28.61 -4.05 -14.65
N ARG A 383 -28.95 -4.21 -13.36
CA ARG A 383 -29.80 -3.32 -12.57
C ARG A 383 -29.39 -3.39 -11.11
N ASP A 384 -29.73 -2.37 -10.33
CA ASP A 384 -29.40 -2.33 -8.90
C ASP A 384 -29.91 -3.58 -8.19
N PHE A 385 -29.04 -4.14 -7.36
CA PHE A 385 -29.30 -5.41 -6.70
C PHE A 385 -28.67 -5.39 -5.31
N GLU A 386 -29.42 -5.88 -4.31
CA GLU A 386 -28.92 -5.98 -2.95
C GLU A 386 -29.17 -7.38 -2.40
N LEU A 387 -28.17 -7.87 -1.66
CA LEU A 387 -28.29 -9.04 -0.81
C LEU A 387 -28.89 -8.62 0.52
N ARG A 388 -29.57 -9.56 1.16
CA ARG A 388 -30.12 -9.37 2.51
C ARG A 388 -28.99 -9.49 3.53
N TRP A 389 -29.16 -8.85 4.70
CA TRP A 389 -28.30 -9.10 5.85
C TRP A 389 -28.23 -10.59 6.18
N HIS A 390 -27.01 -11.12 6.26
CA HIS A 390 -26.78 -12.53 6.54
C HIS A 390 -25.45 -12.76 7.25
N ARG A 391 -25.33 -13.97 7.76
CA ARG A 391 -24.07 -14.63 8.14
C ARG A 391 -24.03 -15.90 7.30
N ASP A 392 -22.85 -16.32 6.84
CA ASP A 392 -22.76 -17.44 5.90
C ASP A 392 -23.24 -18.77 6.52
N ASP A 393 -22.94 -19.00 7.80
CA ASP A 393 -23.20 -20.31 8.43
C ASP A 393 -24.32 -20.28 9.48
N ILE A 394 -24.89 -19.10 9.73
CA ILE A 394 -25.82 -18.88 10.83
C ILE A 394 -27.11 -18.26 10.31
N PRO A 395 -28.21 -19.02 10.28
CA PRO A 395 -29.45 -18.57 9.70
C PRO A 395 -30.07 -17.40 10.50
N PRO A 396 -30.94 -16.59 9.87
CA PRO A 396 -31.55 -15.44 10.53
C PRO A 396 -32.46 -15.83 11.71
N GLU A 397 -33.05 -17.02 11.69
CA GLU A 397 -33.92 -17.57 12.73
C GLU A 397 -33.18 -18.10 13.97
N ALA A 398 -31.84 -18.21 13.94
CA ALA A 398 -31.05 -18.71 15.06
C ALA A 398 -31.26 -17.87 16.33
N THR A 399 -31.44 -18.56 17.46
CA THR A 399 -31.49 -17.95 18.81
C THR A 399 -30.14 -17.34 19.18
N ALA A 400 -30.11 -16.48 20.20
CA ALA A 400 -28.85 -15.85 20.64
C ALA A 400 -27.84 -16.89 21.15
N GLU A 401 -28.33 -17.93 21.83
CA GLU A 401 -27.54 -19.06 22.30
C GLU A 401 -26.93 -19.85 21.13
N GLU A 402 -27.72 -20.20 20.11
CA GLU A 402 -27.23 -20.90 18.91
C GLU A 402 -26.23 -20.05 18.10
N GLU A 403 -26.45 -18.73 18.00
CA GLU A 403 -25.49 -17.83 17.37
C GLU A 403 -24.15 -17.89 18.12
N LEU A 404 -24.15 -17.68 19.44
CA LEU A 404 -22.93 -17.68 20.23
C LEU A 404 -22.23 -19.04 20.23
N GLU A 405 -22.97 -20.15 20.25
CA GLU A 405 -22.40 -21.48 20.15
C GLU A 405 -21.59 -21.65 18.85
N ARG A 406 -22.10 -21.14 17.73
CA ARG A 406 -21.42 -21.21 16.42
C ARG A 406 -20.27 -20.21 16.32
N LEU A 407 -20.49 -18.96 16.75
CA LEU A 407 -19.50 -17.88 16.67
C LEU A 407 -18.27 -18.14 17.55
N ASN A 408 -18.42 -18.90 18.64
CA ASN A 408 -17.30 -19.26 19.52
C ASN A 408 -16.47 -20.45 19.00
N GLN A 409 -16.86 -21.07 17.88
CA GLN A 409 -16.05 -22.12 17.26
C GLN A 409 -14.85 -21.51 16.52
N PRO A 410 -13.70 -22.19 16.48
CA PRO A 410 -12.56 -21.72 15.69
C PRO A 410 -12.93 -21.54 14.22
N SER A 411 -12.51 -20.42 13.62
CA SER A 411 -12.60 -20.22 12.17
C SER A 411 -11.47 -21.00 11.49
N TRP A 412 -11.83 -21.85 10.52
CA TRP A 412 -10.87 -22.68 9.78
C TRP A 412 -10.69 -22.23 8.33
N HIS A 413 -11.17 -21.04 7.99
CA HIS A 413 -11.02 -20.46 6.67
C HIS A 413 -11.01 -18.94 6.77
N VAL A 414 -10.53 -18.31 5.71
CA VAL A 414 -10.64 -16.87 5.47
C VAL A 414 -11.27 -16.64 4.11
N GLN A 415 -12.29 -15.79 4.08
CA GLN A 415 -12.94 -15.34 2.85
C GLN A 415 -12.36 -13.99 2.47
N TYR A 416 -12.25 -13.72 1.17
CA TYR A 416 -11.69 -12.47 0.68
C TYR A 416 -12.37 -11.95 -0.59
N ASN A 417 -12.29 -10.64 -0.76
CA ASN A 417 -12.68 -9.90 -1.95
C ASN A 417 -11.48 -9.08 -2.43
N LEU A 418 -10.94 -9.42 -3.60
CA LEU A 418 -9.92 -8.65 -4.32
C LEU A 418 -10.61 -7.75 -5.36
N SER A 419 -10.45 -6.44 -5.23
CA SER A 419 -11.14 -5.47 -6.09
C SER A 419 -10.33 -5.15 -7.35
N LEU A 420 -10.91 -5.33 -8.54
CA LEU A 420 -10.29 -4.91 -9.80
C LEU A 420 -10.71 -3.49 -10.22
N TYR A 421 -11.71 -2.93 -9.55
CA TYR A 421 -12.22 -1.57 -9.75
C TYR A 421 -12.37 -0.91 -8.37
N HIS A 422 -12.71 0.37 -8.30
CA HIS A 422 -13.12 0.96 -7.03
C HIS A 422 -14.45 0.33 -6.59
N ASP A 423 -14.52 -0.27 -5.40
CA ASP A 423 -15.69 -1.03 -4.93
C ASP A 423 -16.12 -0.56 -3.52
N THR A 424 -17.43 -0.37 -3.35
CA THR A 424 -18.08 -0.02 -2.07
C THR A 424 -19.28 -0.90 -1.77
N SER A 425 -19.34 -2.08 -2.41
CA SER A 425 -20.52 -2.94 -2.41
C SER A 425 -20.63 -3.77 -1.13
N LEU A 426 -19.49 -4.10 -0.49
CA LEU A 426 -19.48 -4.86 0.76
C LEU A 426 -19.86 -3.95 1.94
N ILE A 427 -20.90 -4.33 2.66
CA ILE A 427 -21.37 -3.65 3.87
C ILE A 427 -21.30 -4.64 5.02
N VAL A 428 -20.67 -4.23 6.13
CA VAL A 428 -20.45 -5.07 7.30
C VAL A 428 -20.89 -4.35 8.57
N VAL A 429 -21.20 -5.10 9.63
CA VAL A 429 -21.30 -4.57 10.99
C VAL A 429 -20.07 -5.03 11.78
N PRO A 430 -19.08 -4.15 12.03
CA PRO A 430 -17.85 -4.52 12.71
C PRO A 430 -18.10 -5.14 14.10
N GLY A 431 -17.31 -6.16 14.46
CA GLY A 431 -17.40 -6.86 15.76
C GLY A 431 -18.59 -7.82 15.88
N SER A 432 -19.51 -7.85 14.91
CA SER A 432 -20.69 -8.73 14.97
C SER A 432 -20.35 -10.22 14.88
N HIS A 433 -19.18 -10.60 14.38
CA HIS A 433 -18.66 -11.97 14.37
C HIS A 433 -18.35 -12.53 15.78
N LYS A 434 -18.36 -11.70 16.82
CA LYS A 434 -18.08 -12.09 18.21
C LYS A 434 -19.29 -12.03 19.15
N ARG A 435 -20.47 -11.71 18.62
CA ARG A 435 -21.69 -11.56 19.40
C ARG A 435 -22.92 -12.01 18.63
N ALA A 436 -23.96 -12.41 19.35
CA ALA A 436 -25.28 -12.60 18.75
C ALA A 436 -25.82 -11.27 18.16
N ARG A 437 -26.77 -11.39 17.23
CA ARG A 437 -27.54 -10.25 16.73
C ARG A 437 -28.25 -9.52 17.88
N THR A 438 -28.16 -8.19 17.88
CA THR A 438 -28.87 -7.33 18.82
C THR A 438 -30.38 -7.30 18.54
N ALA A 439 -31.17 -6.80 19.50
CA ALA A 439 -32.61 -6.62 19.28
C ALA A 439 -32.93 -5.72 18.07
N VAL A 440 -32.10 -4.69 17.82
CA VAL A 440 -32.25 -3.79 16.66
C VAL A 440 -31.97 -4.54 15.36
N GLU A 441 -30.87 -5.30 15.31
CA GLU A 441 -30.50 -6.09 14.11
C GLU A 441 -31.53 -7.19 13.80
N ARG A 442 -32.19 -7.76 14.82
CA ARG A 442 -33.26 -8.75 14.64
C ARG A 442 -34.58 -8.15 14.17
N ALA A 443 -34.87 -6.91 14.58
CA ALA A 443 -36.09 -6.21 14.21
C ALA A 443 -35.98 -5.52 12.84
N ALA A 444 -34.76 -5.31 12.34
CA ALA A 444 -34.49 -4.67 11.06
C ALA A 444 -35.07 -5.46 9.88
N GLY A 445 -35.60 -4.73 8.90
CA GLY A 445 -35.93 -5.28 7.59
C GLY A 445 -34.70 -5.81 6.86
N PRO A 446 -34.89 -6.63 5.81
CA PRO A 446 -33.80 -7.34 5.12
C PRO A 446 -32.74 -6.41 4.48
N TYR A 447 -33.10 -5.15 4.21
CA TYR A 447 -32.26 -4.15 3.55
C TYR A 447 -32.09 -2.86 4.37
N ASP A 448 -32.65 -2.82 5.59
CA ASP A 448 -32.61 -1.63 6.43
C ASP A 448 -31.15 -1.33 6.83
N GLU A 449 -30.87 -0.04 7.07
CA GLU A 449 -29.57 0.35 7.60
C GLU A 449 -29.44 -0.08 9.07
N LEU A 450 -28.32 -0.70 9.39
CA LEU A 450 -28.01 -1.13 10.75
C LEU A 450 -27.13 -0.10 11.47
N PRO A 451 -27.27 0.04 12.80
CA PRO A 451 -26.32 0.81 13.60
C PRO A 451 -24.88 0.34 13.35
N ASP A 452 -23.96 1.30 13.28
CA ASP A 452 -22.52 1.06 13.11
C ASP A 452 -22.13 0.29 11.84
N GLN A 453 -23.04 0.17 10.85
CA GLN A 453 -22.69 -0.44 9.57
C GLN A 453 -21.58 0.36 8.87
N VAL A 454 -20.67 -0.36 8.20
CA VAL A 454 -19.57 0.22 7.43
C VAL A 454 -19.66 -0.26 5.99
N ARG A 455 -19.67 0.68 5.05
CA ARG A 455 -19.41 0.42 3.63
C ARG A 455 -17.90 0.36 3.41
N VAL A 456 -17.37 -0.82 3.15
CA VAL A 456 -15.93 -1.03 2.96
C VAL A 456 -15.49 -0.34 1.68
N GLN A 457 -14.60 0.65 1.78
CA GLN A 457 -14.04 1.38 0.64
C GLN A 457 -12.80 0.65 0.11
N MET A 458 -12.89 0.14 -1.12
CA MET A 458 -11.83 -0.62 -1.79
C MET A 458 -11.30 0.17 -2.98
N ASP A 459 -10.01 0.46 -2.99
CA ASP A 459 -9.32 0.94 -4.18
C ASP A 459 -8.99 -0.22 -5.13
N VAL A 460 -8.60 0.12 -6.36
CA VAL A 460 -8.13 -0.85 -7.35
C VAL A 460 -6.92 -1.62 -6.80
N GLY A 461 -7.04 -2.94 -6.72
CA GLY A 461 -6.04 -3.85 -6.18
C GLY A 461 -6.19 -4.14 -4.68
N ASP A 462 -7.03 -3.43 -3.93
CA ASP A 462 -7.23 -3.74 -2.51
C ASP A 462 -7.84 -5.15 -2.33
N ILE A 463 -7.45 -5.85 -1.27
CA ILE A 463 -8.06 -7.11 -0.80
C ILE A 463 -8.66 -6.88 0.57
N VAL A 464 -9.92 -7.25 0.77
CA VAL A 464 -10.51 -7.34 2.11
C VAL A 464 -10.70 -8.80 2.47
N PHE A 465 -10.10 -9.21 3.60
CA PHE A 465 -10.38 -10.48 4.25
C PHE A 465 -11.43 -10.27 5.33
N TYR A 466 -12.35 -11.22 5.49
CA TYR A 466 -13.39 -11.12 6.51
C TYR A 466 -13.82 -12.48 7.02
N ASN A 467 -14.30 -12.47 8.26
CA ASN A 467 -14.94 -13.62 8.87
C ASN A 467 -16.29 -13.83 8.17
N ASN A 468 -16.54 -15.04 7.66
CA ASN A 468 -17.79 -15.37 6.95
C ASN A 468 -19.05 -15.17 7.80
N ASN A 469 -18.90 -15.18 9.12
CA ASN A 469 -19.97 -14.96 10.07
C ASN A 469 -20.03 -13.52 10.60
N ILE A 470 -19.23 -12.58 10.09
CA ILE A 470 -19.56 -11.15 10.28
C ILE A 470 -20.93 -10.89 9.66
N LEU A 471 -21.78 -10.12 10.33
CA LEU A 471 -23.07 -9.71 9.76
C LEU A 471 -22.81 -8.77 8.58
N HIS A 472 -23.18 -9.20 7.38
CA HIS A 472 -22.82 -8.49 6.16
C HIS A 472 -23.89 -8.60 5.06
N ARG A 473 -23.76 -7.73 4.05
CA ARG A 473 -24.52 -7.77 2.81
C ARG A 473 -23.74 -7.14 1.65
N GLY A 474 -24.16 -7.44 0.43
CA GLY A 474 -23.69 -6.79 -0.79
C GLY A 474 -24.76 -5.86 -1.35
N ALA A 475 -24.41 -4.61 -1.66
CA ALA A 475 -25.29 -3.66 -2.35
C ALA A 475 -24.61 -3.15 -3.62
N TYR A 476 -25.20 -3.45 -4.77
CA TYR A 476 -24.60 -3.26 -6.08
C TYR A 476 -25.30 -2.14 -6.85
N ASP A 477 -24.50 -1.21 -7.35
CA ASP A 477 -24.90 -0.07 -8.19
C ASP A 477 -24.63 -0.41 -9.65
N SER A 478 -25.69 -0.50 -10.44
CA SER A 478 -25.61 -0.88 -11.86
C SER A 478 -24.95 0.17 -12.76
N THR A 479 -24.74 1.39 -12.24
CA THR A 479 -24.10 2.49 -12.96
C THR A 479 -22.57 2.51 -12.80
N LYS A 480 -22.01 1.71 -11.89
CA LYS A 480 -20.57 1.67 -11.58
C LYS A 480 -19.94 0.37 -12.05
N GLU A 481 -18.87 0.50 -12.84
CA GLU A 481 -18.11 -0.67 -13.28
C GLU A 481 -17.52 -1.42 -12.09
N ARG A 482 -17.65 -2.76 -12.12
CA ARG A 482 -17.29 -3.59 -10.98
C ARG A 482 -16.98 -5.01 -11.39
N THR A 483 -15.79 -5.43 -10.97
CA THR A 483 -15.41 -6.84 -10.87
C THR A 483 -14.59 -7.02 -9.60
N THR A 484 -15.01 -7.97 -8.77
CA THR A 484 -14.35 -8.33 -7.53
C THR A 484 -14.13 -9.84 -7.52
N LEU A 485 -12.86 -10.26 -7.47
CA LEU A 485 -12.50 -11.66 -7.36
C LEU A 485 -12.73 -12.11 -5.92
N HIS A 486 -13.63 -13.06 -5.75
CA HIS A 486 -14.11 -13.52 -4.46
C HIS A 486 -13.65 -14.95 -4.23
N GLY A 487 -12.86 -15.16 -3.19
CA GLY A 487 -12.32 -16.47 -2.86
C GLY A 487 -12.37 -16.78 -1.38
N SER A 488 -12.07 -18.03 -1.06
CA SER A 488 -11.77 -18.44 0.31
C SER A 488 -10.62 -19.43 0.31
N VAL A 489 -9.81 -19.40 1.37
CA VAL A 489 -8.75 -20.38 1.62
C VAL A 489 -9.04 -21.03 2.97
N GLY A 490 -9.01 -22.36 2.99
CA GLY A 490 -9.28 -23.15 4.19
C GLY A 490 -8.02 -23.63 4.88
N HIS A 491 -8.22 -24.25 6.05
CA HIS A 491 -7.21 -24.94 6.83
C HIS A 491 -7.60 -26.42 6.97
N VAL A 492 -6.63 -27.35 6.88
CA VAL A 492 -6.82 -28.81 7.00
C VAL A 492 -7.67 -29.27 8.20
N ASN A 493 -7.59 -28.58 9.34
CA ASN A 493 -8.34 -28.91 10.56
C ASN A 493 -9.86 -28.64 10.45
N GLY A 494 -10.30 -27.87 9.45
CA GLY A 494 -11.72 -27.56 9.23
C GLY A 494 -12.59 -28.67 8.64
N SER A 495 -12.07 -29.89 8.41
CA SER A 495 -12.61 -30.87 7.44
C SER A 495 -14.09 -31.24 7.58
N LYS A 496 -14.68 -31.22 8.78
CA LYS A 496 -16.12 -31.48 8.98
C LYS A 496 -17.01 -30.22 8.92
N HIS A 497 -16.45 -29.04 9.14
CA HIS A 497 -17.18 -27.76 9.12
C HIS A 497 -17.19 -27.14 7.70
N ARG A 498 -16.14 -27.37 6.90
CA ARG A 498 -15.99 -26.83 5.53
C ARG A 498 -17.07 -27.27 4.53
N ALA A 499 -17.59 -28.50 4.64
CA ALA A 499 -18.60 -29.05 3.72
C ALA A 499 -19.93 -28.26 3.70
N ARG A 500 -20.24 -27.52 4.78
CA ARG A 500 -21.44 -26.67 4.88
C ARG A 500 -21.26 -25.27 4.27
N ASN A 501 -20.02 -24.79 4.16
CA ASN A 501 -19.72 -23.37 3.93
C ASN A 501 -19.16 -23.08 2.52
N VAL A 502 -18.60 -24.11 1.86
CA VAL A 502 -18.01 -23.97 0.52
C VAL A 502 -19.03 -24.32 -0.56
N LEU A 503 -19.49 -23.30 -1.31
CA LEU A 503 -20.56 -23.42 -2.33
C LEU A 503 -20.11 -24.00 -3.68
N GLN A 504 -18.91 -24.58 -3.79
CA GLN A 504 -18.43 -25.18 -5.04
C GLN A 504 -18.46 -26.71 -4.97
N HIS A 505 -19.35 -27.33 -5.76
CA HIS A 505 -19.35 -28.78 -5.98
C HIS A 505 -18.19 -29.23 -6.89
N GLY A 506 -17.60 -30.39 -6.59
CA GLY A 506 -16.86 -31.21 -7.58
C GLY A 506 -15.41 -30.84 -7.85
N VAL A 507 -14.74 -30.12 -6.95
CA VAL A 507 -13.31 -29.74 -7.10
C VAL A 507 -12.40 -30.97 -7.26
N GLY A 508 -12.73 -32.10 -6.63
CA GLY A 508 -11.96 -33.35 -6.68
C GLY A 508 -11.86 -33.98 -8.09
N ASP A 509 -12.77 -33.65 -9.01
CA ASP A 509 -12.83 -34.26 -10.34
C ASP A 509 -12.00 -33.50 -11.39
N TRP A 510 -11.31 -32.41 -11.03
CA TRP A 510 -10.78 -31.45 -12.01
C TRP A 510 -9.37 -31.75 -12.52
N GLY A 511 -8.74 -32.86 -12.13
CA GLY A 511 -7.49 -33.37 -12.74
C GLY A 511 -6.39 -32.30 -12.87
N MET A 512 -6.11 -31.57 -11.80
CA MET A 512 -5.21 -30.40 -11.80
C MET A 512 -3.73 -30.76 -11.52
N ARG A 513 -2.79 -29.79 -11.62
CA ARG A 513 -1.34 -29.96 -11.35
C ARG A 513 -1.05 -30.54 -9.94
N ASP A 514 0.10 -31.19 -9.74
CA ASP A 514 0.49 -31.88 -8.49
C ASP A 514 0.32 -31.05 -7.19
N ARG A 515 0.56 -29.72 -7.23
CA ARG A 515 0.40 -28.81 -6.07
C ARG A 515 -1.09 -28.55 -5.72
N LEU A 516 -1.95 -28.58 -6.74
CA LEU A 516 -3.42 -28.47 -6.64
C LEU A 516 -4.06 -29.78 -6.16
N ILE A 517 -3.51 -30.93 -6.58
CA ILE A 517 -3.96 -32.25 -6.13
C ILE A 517 -3.66 -32.46 -4.63
N LYS A 518 -2.47 -32.07 -4.14
CA LYS A 518 -2.15 -32.21 -2.70
C LYS A 518 -3.14 -31.46 -1.80
N LEU A 519 -3.53 -30.23 -2.18
CA LEU A 519 -4.49 -29.41 -1.41
C LEU A 519 -5.96 -29.78 -1.66
N GLY A 520 -6.31 -30.25 -2.88
CA GLY A 520 -7.68 -30.61 -3.26
C GLY A 520 -8.11 -32.02 -2.85
N SER A 521 -7.19 -33.00 -2.85
CA SER A 521 -7.49 -34.41 -2.53
C SER A 521 -7.82 -34.64 -1.06
N GLU A 522 -7.38 -33.76 -0.15
CA GLU A 522 -7.72 -33.80 1.28
C GLU A 522 -9.03 -33.05 1.62
N SER A 523 -9.67 -32.42 0.62
CA SER A 523 -10.87 -31.60 0.84
C SER A 523 -12.16 -32.42 1.04
N GLY A 524 -12.20 -33.68 0.60
CA GLY A 524 -13.39 -34.54 0.65
C GLY A 524 -14.55 -34.05 -0.24
N ASP A 525 -15.59 -34.87 -0.40
CA ASP A 525 -16.82 -34.48 -1.09
C ASP A 525 -17.56 -33.40 -0.28
N VAL A 526 -17.55 -32.17 -0.79
CA VAL A 526 -18.25 -31.02 -0.21
C VAL A 526 -19.75 -31.07 -0.56
N GLY A 527 -20.60 -31.11 0.47
CA GLY A 527 -22.05 -31.23 0.33
C GLY A 527 -22.83 -30.58 1.47
N TYR A 528 -23.95 -29.94 1.11
CA TYR A 528 -25.01 -29.55 2.06
C TYR A 528 -25.75 -30.79 2.58
N SER A 529 -26.08 -30.80 3.88
CA SER A 529 -27.21 -31.58 4.38
C SER A 529 -28.49 -30.80 4.09
N LEU A 530 -29.38 -31.37 3.29
CA LEU A 530 -30.71 -30.79 3.02
C LEU A 530 -31.71 -30.94 4.17
N HIS A 531 -31.28 -31.46 5.33
CA HIS A 531 -32.09 -31.53 6.53
C HIS A 531 -31.23 -31.27 7.79
N GLY A 532 -31.56 -30.22 8.55
CA GLY A 532 -31.00 -29.94 9.88
C GLY A 532 -30.40 -28.57 10.01
#